data_AF-A0A319BY87-F1
#
_entry.id   AF-A0A319BY87-F1
#
_cell.length_a   1.000
_cell.length_b   1.000
_cell.length_c   1.000
_cell.angle_alpha   90.00
_cell.angle_beta   90.00
_cell.angle_gamma   90.00
#
_symmetry.space_group_name_H-M   'P 1'
#
loop_
_entity.id
_entity.type
_entity.pdbx_description
1 polymer ?
#
loop_
_entity_poly.entity_id
_entity_poly.type
_entity_poly.pdbx_seq_one_letter_code
_entity_poly.pdbx_strand_id
1 'polypeptide(L)'
;MAAESPTSHFTAEMLVTLEMFKDSPWEEPVPVSPFWDRIYALQDELNLPEAEQTVRMLVDKTPYKLNPVPAHMLAEHLVNVGEYEEAERIERPIRAWMAAWLYLGLSSPQALNARRLIAQALWGQGPSRRSEAEDLIAEIYWIVEEMGEGHFAVYQAEERRLNQVMMATLR
;
A
#
# COMPACT_ATOMS: atom_id res chain seq x y z
N MET A 1 -32.49 14.01 27.74
CA MET A 1 -31.58 14.14 26.60
C MET A 1 -30.98 12.76 26.35
N ALA A 2 -31.41 12.08 25.30
CA ALA A 2 -30.84 10.80 24.89
C ALA A 2 -29.93 11.06 23.68
N ALA A 3 -28.69 10.59 23.75
CA ALA A 3 -27.70 10.69 22.69
C ALA A 3 -28.12 9.81 21.51
N GLU A 4 -28.13 10.38 20.31
CA GLU A 4 -28.32 9.64 19.06
C GLU A 4 -27.09 8.77 18.80
N SER A 5 -27.28 7.45 18.70
CA SER A 5 -26.26 6.51 18.24
C SER A 5 -25.90 6.78 16.78
N PRO A 6 -24.62 6.64 16.37
CA PRO A 6 -24.22 6.92 14.99
C PRO A 6 -24.83 5.87 14.05
N THR A 7 -25.63 6.35 13.11
CA THR A 7 -26.25 5.57 12.04
C THR A 7 -25.15 4.98 11.16
N SER A 8 -25.03 3.66 11.22
CA SER A 8 -24.25 2.82 10.30
C SER A 8 -24.47 3.22 8.83
N HIS A 9 -23.37 3.55 8.13
CA HIS A 9 -23.34 3.95 6.71
C HIS A 9 -23.35 2.76 5.73
N PHE A 10 -23.86 1.60 6.13
CA PHE A 10 -23.94 0.45 5.24
C PHE A 10 -25.22 0.52 4.38
N THR A 11 -25.06 0.54 3.05
CA THR A 11 -26.20 0.46 2.13
C THR A 11 -26.76 -0.96 2.11
N ALA A 12 -28.03 -1.11 1.74
CA ALA A 12 -28.66 -2.42 1.62
C ALA A 12 -27.92 -3.35 0.65
N GLU A 13 -27.34 -2.79 -0.43
CA GLU A 13 -26.50 -3.55 -1.37
C GLU A 13 -25.20 -4.07 -0.74
N MET A 14 -24.57 -3.28 0.14
CA MET A 14 -23.38 -3.73 0.87
C MET A 14 -23.71 -4.87 1.84
N LEU A 15 -24.87 -4.81 2.51
CA LEU A 15 -25.30 -5.87 3.43
C LEU A 15 -25.69 -7.16 2.70
N VAL A 16 -26.39 -7.05 1.56
CA VAL A 16 -26.69 -8.21 0.70
C VAL A 16 -25.41 -8.83 0.15
N THR A 17 -24.45 -8.02 -0.25
CA THR A 17 -23.15 -8.51 -0.71
C THR A 17 -22.42 -9.24 0.43
N LEU A 18 -22.42 -8.68 1.65
CA LEU A 18 -21.82 -9.29 2.83
C LEU A 18 -22.47 -10.63 3.21
N GLU A 19 -23.80 -10.75 3.10
CA GLU A 19 -24.53 -12.00 3.31
C GLU A 19 -24.20 -13.06 2.25
N MET A 20 -24.06 -12.65 0.98
CA MET A 20 -23.67 -13.56 -0.12
C MET A 20 -22.26 -14.14 0.05
N PHE A 21 -21.37 -13.46 0.78
CA PHE A 21 -19.99 -13.92 1.01
C PHE A 21 -19.83 -14.85 2.20
N LYS A 22 -20.83 -14.94 3.09
CA LYS A 22 -20.77 -15.81 4.28
C LYS A 22 -20.67 -17.29 3.93
N ASP A 23 -21.17 -17.67 2.76
CA ASP A 23 -21.25 -19.06 2.30
C ASP A 23 -20.41 -19.34 1.04
N SER A 24 -19.48 -18.44 0.67
CA SER A 24 -18.71 -18.59 -0.57
C SER A 24 -17.56 -19.60 -0.43
N PRO A 25 -17.49 -20.65 -1.28
CA PRO A 25 -16.38 -21.58 -1.31
C PRO A 25 -15.19 -20.91 -1.99
N TRP A 26 -14.10 -20.75 -1.23
CA TRP A 26 -12.84 -20.09 -1.60
C TRP A 26 -12.08 -20.66 -2.82
N GLU A 27 -12.68 -21.59 -3.57
CA GLU A 27 -12.04 -22.38 -4.63
C GLU A 27 -12.25 -21.83 -6.05
N GLU A 28 -13.15 -20.88 -6.27
CA GLU A 28 -13.28 -20.23 -7.59
C GLU A 28 -12.41 -18.96 -7.71
N PRO A 29 -11.72 -18.74 -8.85
CA PRO A 29 -10.93 -17.53 -9.06
C PRO A 29 -11.86 -16.33 -9.14
N VAL A 30 -11.94 -15.58 -8.05
CA VAL A 30 -12.62 -14.29 -8.03
C VAL A 30 -11.95 -13.38 -9.05
N PRO A 31 -12.68 -12.79 -10.02
CA PRO A 31 -12.10 -11.81 -10.92
C PRO A 31 -11.51 -10.68 -10.08
N VAL A 32 -10.36 -10.16 -10.50
CA VAL A 32 -9.72 -8.95 -9.95
C VAL A 32 -10.69 -7.78 -10.11
N SER A 33 -11.60 -7.70 -9.15
CA SER A 33 -12.67 -6.72 -9.06
C SER A 33 -12.22 -5.67 -8.06
N PRO A 34 -12.40 -4.37 -8.36
CA PRO A 34 -12.17 -3.29 -7.40
C PRO A 34 -12.92 -3.45 -6.07
N PHE A 35 -13.88 -4.37 -6.01
CA PHE A 35 -14.55 -4.81 -4.79
C PHE A 35 -13.57 -5.30 -3.73
N TRP A 36 -12.65 -6.20 -4.06
CA TRP A 36 -11.77 -6.81 -3.07
C TRP A 36 -10.73 -5.83 -2.53
N ASP A 37 -10.24 -4.91 -3.36
CA ASP A 37 -9.38 -3.81 -2.91
C ASP A 37 -10.08 -2.97 -1.84
N ARG A 38 -11.39 -2.71 -2.01
CA ARG A 38 -12.21 -1.97 -1.03
C ARG A 38 -12.49 -2.78 0.23
N ILE A 39 -12.74 -4.09 0.11
CA ILE A 39 -12.94 -4.95 1.27
C ILE A 39 -11.68 -4.96 2.13
N TYR A 40 -10.51 -5.15 1.51
CA TYR A 40 -9.25 -5.05 2.24
C TYR A 40 -9.09 -3.68 2.90
N ALA A 41 -9.32 -2.58 2.18
CA ALA A 41 -9.12 -1.24 2.75
C ALA A 41 -9.97 -1.02 4.02
N LEU A 42 -11.21 -1.51 4.02
CA LEU A 42 -12.07 -1.46 5.22
C LEU A 42 -11.59 -2.38 6.34
N GLN A 43 -11.13 -3.60 6.02
CA GLN A 43 -10.59 -4.52 7.01
C GLN A 43 -9.33 -3.96 7.67
N ASP A 44 -8.42 -3.38 6.88
CA ASP A 44 -7.17 -2.79 7.35
C ASP A 44 -7.43 -1.56 8.22
N GLU A 45 -8.30 -0.64 7.79
CA GLU A 45 -8.70 0.55 8.56
C GLU A 45 -9.34 0.19 9.91
N LEU A 46 -10.11 -0.90 9.96
CA LEU A 46 -10.75 -1.40 11.17
C LEU A 46 -9.87 -2.36 11.98
N ASN A 47 -8.63 -2.59 11.55
CA ASN A 47 -7.68 -3.53 12.16
C ASN A 47 -8.29 -4.94 12.38
N LEU A 48 -9.01 -5.43 11.38
CA LEU A 48 -9.64 -6.75 11.39
C LEU A 48 -8.61 -7.83 11.06
N PRO A 49 -8.65 -9.00 11.70
CA PRO A 49 -7.68 -10.08 11.48
C PRO A 49 -7.71 -10.65 10.05
N GLU A 50 -8.80 -10.44 9.30
CA GLU A 50 -8.95 -10.91 7.91
C GLU A 50 -8.20 -10.05 6.88
N ALA A 51 -7.71 -8.87 7.25
CA ALA A 51 -7.07 -7.92 6.33
C ALA A 51 -5.86 -8.57 5.63
N GLU A 52 -4.97 -9.21 6.40
CA GLU A 52 -3.78 -9.84 5.85
C GLU A 52 -4.13 -10.97 4.87
N GLN A 53 -5.09 -11.82 5.24
CA GLN A 53 -5.52 -12.92 4.39
C GLN A 53 -6.06 -12.41 3.05
N THR A 54 -6.84 -11.34 3.10
CA THR A 54 -7.49 -10.75 1.92
C THR A 54 -6.45 -10.14 0.99
N VAL A 55 -5.48 -9.38 1.51
CA VAL A 55 -4.45 -8.76 0.66
C VAL A 55 -3.45 -9.79 0.12
N ARG A 56 -3.14 -10.85 0.87
CA ARG A 56 -2.34 -11.97 0.33
C ARG A 56 -3.06 -12.70 -0.80
N MET A 57 -4.37 -12.89 -0.70
CA MET A 57 -5.20 -13.45 -1.77
C MET A 57 -5.20 -12.54 -3.01
N LEU A 58 -5.29 -11.23 -2.85
CA LEU A 58 -5.17 -10.27 -3.95
C LEU A 58 -3.80 -10.37 -4.64
N VAL A 59 -2.71 -10.49 -3.88
CA VAL A 59 -1.35 -10.66 -4.43
C VAL A 59 -1.19 -11.98 -5.19
N ASP A 60 -1.71 -13.09 -4.66
CA ASP A 60 -1.68 -14.41 -5.33
C ASP A 60 -2.39 -14.37 -6.69
N LYS A 61 -3.53 -13.68 -6.77
CA LYS A 61 -4.31 -13.55 -8.01
C LYS A 61 -3.79 -12.49 -8.96
N THR A 62 -2.90 -11.61 -8.50
CA THR A 62 -2.47 -10.43 -9.26
C THR A 62 -0.95 -10.32 -9.31
N PRO A 63 -0.30 -10.87 -10.36
CA PRO A 63 1.11 -10.65 -10.59
C PRO A 63 1.44 -9.16 -10.60
N TYR A 64 2.45 -8.73 -9.83
CA TYR A 64 2.79 -7.30 -9.68
C TYR A 64 3.13 -6.60 -11.01
N LYS A 65 3.59 -7.35 -12.02
CA LYS A 65 3.87 -6.82 -13.37
C LYS A 65 2.61 -6.46 -14.15
N LEU A 66 1.46 -6.98 -13.75
CA LEU A 66 0.14 -6.61 -14.29
C LEU A 66 -0.45 -5.46 -13.48
N ASN A 67 -0.41 -5.56 -12.15
CA ASN A 67 -0.85 -4.51 -11.25
C ASN A 67 -0.07 -4.59 -9.93
N PRO A 68 0.77 -3.60 -9.59
CA PRO A 68 1.56 -3.61 -8.37
C PRO A 68 0.76 -3.22 -7.11
N VAL A 69 -0.46 -2.70 -7.27
CA VAL A 69 -1.26 -2.15 -6.16
C VAL A 69 -1.50 -3.17 -5.03
N PRO A 70 -1.95 -4.41 -5.27
CA PRO A 70 -2.07 -5.40 -4.20
C PRO A 70 -0.78 -5.68 -3.44
N ALA A 71 0.36 -5.65 -4.13
CA ALA A 71 1.65 -5.90 -3.48
C ALA A 71 2.09 -4.71 -2.62
N HIS A 72 1.80 -3.47 -3.06
CA HIS A 72 1.96 -2.27 -2.23
C HIS A 72 1.08 -2.33 -0.97
N MET A 73 -0.18 -2.73 -1.12
CA MET A 73 -1.12 -2.88 0.00
C MET A 73 -0.61 -3.92 1.01
N LEU A 74 -0.13 -5.08 0.53
CA LEU A 74 0.45 -6.10 1.41
C LEU A 74 1.70 -5.56 2.12
N ALA A 75 2.60 -4.88 1.41
CA ALA A 75 3.80 -4.32 2.02
C ALA A 75 3.48 -3.22 3.05
N GLU A 76 2.49 -2.37 2.79
CA GLU A 76 1.99 -1.37 3.74
C GLU A 76 1.42 -2.03 5.00
N HIS A 77 0.55 -3.04 4.82
CA HIS A 77 0.03 -3.85 5.94
C HIS A 77 1.16 -4.42 6.79
N LEU A 78 2.14 -5.07 6.16
CA LEU A 78 3.27 -5.69 6.83
C LEU A 78 4.14 -4.68 7.59
N VAL A 79 4.37 -3.49 7.04
CA VAL A 79 5.03 -2.40 7.76
C VAL A 79 4.23 -2.01 9.00
N ASN A 80 2.90 -1.90 8.90
CA ASN A 80 2.04 -1.49 10.01
C ASN A 80 2.01 -2.52 11.15
N VAL A 81 2.08 -3.83 10.83
CA VAL A 81 2.11 -4.89 11.85
C VAL A 81 3.51 -5.27 12.32
N GLY A 82 4.56 -4.64 11.76
CA GLY A 82 5.95 -4.85 12.19
C GLY A 82 6.71 -5.97 11.47
N GLU A 83 6.13 -6.55 10.42
CA GLU A 83 6.72 -7.60 9.58
C GLU A 83 7.64 -7.00 8.51
N TYR A 84 8.64 -6.25 8.98
CA TYR A 84 9.45 -5.38 8.13
C TYR A 84 10.32 -6.12 7.10
N GLU A 85 10.85 -7.29 7.43
CA GLU A 85 11.68 -8.07 6.50
C GLU A 85 10.85 -8.58 5.31
N GLU A 86 9.61 -9.01 5.56
CA GLU A 86 8.72 -9.44 4.49
C GLU A 86 8.28 -8.26 3.61
N ALA A 87 7.94 -7.11 4.22
CA ALA A 87 7.61 -5.90 3.47
C ALA A 87 8.74 -5.47 2.51
N GLU A 88 9.99 -5.46 3.01
CA GLU A 88 11.17 -5.16 2.18
C GLU A 88 11.30 -6.14 1.01
N ARG A 89 11.14 -7.45 1.28
CA ARG A 89 11.27 -8.52 0.29
C ARG A 89 10.23 -8.40 -0.83
N ILE A 90 9.00 -7.97 -0.51
CA ILE A 90 7.93 -7.77 -1.49
C ILE A 90 8.21 -6.57 -2.39
N GLU A 91 8.68 -5.46 -1.83
CA GLU A 91 8.83 -4.20 -2.57
C GLU A 91 10.09 -4.12 -3.44
N ARG A 92 11.20 -4.74 -3.02
CA ARG A 92 12.46 -4.71 -3.79
C ARG A 92 12.32 -5.12 -5.27
N PRO A 93 11.65 -6.24 -5.64
CA PRO A 93 11.44 -6.58 -7.04
C PRO A 93 10.53 -5.61 -7.78
N ILE A 94 9.56 -4.99 -7.10
CA ILE A 94 8.65 -3.99 -7.68
C ILE A 94 9.42 -2.70 -8.00
N ARG A 95 10.22 -2.20 -7.05
CA ARG A 95 11.12 -1.05 -7.27
C ARG A 95 12.04 -1.29 -8.47
N ALA A 96 12.68 -2.46 -8.54
CA ALA A 96 13.58 -2.81 -9.64
C ALA A 96 12.85 -2.86 -10.99
N TRP A 97 11.65 -3.44 -11.02
CA TRP A 97 10.82 -3.49 -12.23
C TRP A 97 10.36 -2.10 -12.69
N MET A 98 9.89 -1.25 -11.77
CA MET A 98 9.47 0.13 -12.09
C MET A 98 10.64 1.00 -12.55
N ALA A 99 11.82 0.86 -11.95
CA ALA A 99 13.01 1.58 -12.37
C ALA A 99 13.46 1.22 -13.80
N ALA A 100 13.20 -0.01 -14.24
CA ALA A 100 13.47 -0.46 -15.61
C ALA A 100 12.37 -0.05 -16.61
N TRP A 101 11.22 0.45 -16.15
CA TRP A 101 10.08 0.79 -17.00
C TRP A 101 10.14 2.25 -17.48
N LEU A 102 10.49 2.42 -18.77
CA LEU A 102 10.68 3.70 -19.46
C LEU A 102 9.47 4.66 -19.41
N TYR A 103 8.24 4.15 -19.29
CA TYR A 103 7.01 4.98 -19.38
C TYR A 103 6.41 5.41 -18.03
N LEU A 104 6.51 4.57 -16.99
CA LEU A 104 6.07 4.92 -15.64
C LEU A 104 7.13 5.75 -14.91
N GLY A 105 8.42 5.52 -15.21
CA GLY A 105 9.52 6.34 -14.72
C GLY A 105 9.75 6.28 -13.20
N LEU A 106 10.92 6.73 -12.78
CA LEU A 106 11.33 6.77 -11.38
C LEU A 106 10.44 7.66 -10.50
N SER A 107 9.74 8.62 -11.13
CA SER A 107 8.95 9.65 -10.47
C SER A 107 7.44 9.36 -10.43
N SER A 108 6.96 8.19 -10.86
CA SER A 108 5.55 7.87 -10.66
C SER A 108 5.20 7.73 -9.18
N PRO A 109 3.99 8.10 -8.75
CA PRO A 109 3.51 7.90 -7.38
C PRO A 109 3.73 6.47 -6.86
N GLN A 110 3.52 5.48 -7.71
CA GLN A 110 3.69 4.06 -7.38
C GLN A 110 5.17 3.71 -7.16
N ALA A 111 6.09 4.24 -7.97
CA ALA A 111 7.53 4.04 -7.80
C ALA A 111 8.07 4.76 -6.55
N LEU A 112 7.47 5.88 -6.17
CA LEU A 112 7.75 6.56 -4.91
C LEU A 112 7.17 5.81 -3.71
N ASN A 113 5.98 5.24 -3.83
CA ASN A 113 5.38 4.43 -2.77
C ASN A 113 6.22 3.20 -2.46
N ALA A 114 6.67 2.48 -3.49
CA ALA A 114 7.59 1.34 -3.34
C ALA A 114 8.83 1.72 -2.53
N ARG A 115 9.39 2.92 -2.78
CA ARG A 115 10.53 3.43 -2.03
C ARG A 115 10.16 3.75 -0.59
N ARG A 116 9.06 4.46 -0.33
CA ARG A 116 8.62 4.77 1.04
C ARG A 116 8.47 3.51 1.88
N LEU A 117 7.82 2.48 1.33
CA LEU A 117 7.62 1.21 2.01
C LEU A 117 8.95 0.50 2.32
N ILE A 118 9.90 0.49 1.37
CA ILE A 118 11.26 -0.02 1.62
C ILE A 118 11.96 0.78 2.72
N ALA A 119 11.89 2.12 2.71
CA ALA A 119 12.52 2.96 3.72
C ALA A 119 11.94 2.69 5.11
N GLN A 120 10.61 2.58 5.23
CA GLN A 120 9.94 2.26 6.48
C GLN A 120 10.30 0.85 6.99
N ALA A 121 10.32 -0.14 6.10
CA ALA A 121 10.75 -1.50 6.42
C ALA A 121 12.20 -1.54 6.92
N LEU A 122 13.13 -0.90 6.22
CA LEU A 122 14.53 -0.81 6.64
C LEU A 122 14.67 -0.12 8.00
N TRP A 123 13.92 0.97 8.22
CA TRP A 123 13.93 1.68 9.49
C TRP A 123 13.45 0.81 10.66
N GLY A 124 12.36 0.06 10.44
CA GLY A 124 11.76 -0.84 11.43
C GLY A 124 12.64 -2.03 11.81
N GLN A 125 13.51 -2.49 10.89
CA GLN A 125 14.51 -3.54 11.19
C GLN A 125 15.64 -3.09 12.13
N GLY A 126 15.72 -1.78 12.42
CA GLY A 126 16.58 -1.25 13.47
C GLY A 126 17.89 -0.61 13.00
N PRO A 127 18.78 -0.24 13.93
CA PRO A 127 19.89 0.68 13.67
C PRO A 127 20.88 0.21 12.60
N SER A 128 21.05 -1.11 12.42
CA SER A 128 21.96 -1.67 11.42
C SER A 128 21.54 -1.41 9.98
N ARG A 129 20.24 -1.19 9.72
CA ARG A 129 19.68 -0.92 8.39
C ARG A 129 19.40 0.57 8.16
N ARG A 130 19.66 1.41 9.16
CA ARG A 130 19.28 2.83 9.18
C ARG A 130 19.91 3.66 8.05
N SER A 131 21.18 3.42 7.76
CA SER A 131 21.87 4.12 6.67
C SER A 131 21.21 3.87 5.30
N GLU A 132 20.80 2.63 5.01
CA GLU A 132 20.08 2.32 3.76
C GLU A 132 18.73 3.04 3.70
N ALA A 133 18.02 3.13 4.84
CA ALA A 133 16.75 3.84 4.89
C ALA A 133 16.94 5.34 4.62
N GLU A 134 17.96 5.96 5.22
CA GLU A 134 18.28 7.38 5.05
C GLU A 134 18.68 7.71 3.61
N ASP A 135 19.50 6.86 2.96
CA ASP A 135 19.86 7.01 1.55
C ASP A 135 18.61 6.98 0.66
N LEU A 136 17.67 6.08 0.95
CA LEU A 136 16.43 5.93 0.20
C LEU A 136 15.48 7.12 0.42
N ILE A 137 15.43 7.64 1.65
CA ILE A 137 14.68 8.86 1.98
C ILE A 137 15.26 10.06 1.21
N ALA A 138 16.59 10.21 1.18
CA ALA A 138 17.23 11.26 0.40
C ALA A 138 16.93 11.14 -1.10
N GLU A 139 16.95 9.91 -1.65
CA GLU A 139 16.55 9.63 -3.04
C GLU A 139 15.10 10.06 -3.29
N ILE A 140 14.16 9.72 -2.40
CA ILE A 140 12.75 10.11 -2.50
C ILE A 140 12.59 11.63 -2.55
N TYR A 141 13.26 12.38 -1.65
CA TYR A 141 13.18 13.85 -1.65
C TYR A 141 13.70 14.43 -2.96
N TRP A 142 14.83 13.95 -3.45
CA TRP A 142 15.39 14.41 -4.72
C TRP A 142 14.42 14.15 -5.89
N ILE A 143 13.85 12.95 -5.99
CA ILE A 143 12.87 12.62 -7.06
C ILE A 143 11.64 13.53 -6.99
N VAL A 144 11.12 13.80 -5.78
CA VAL A 144 9.93 14.64 -5.61
C VAL A 144 10.21 16.10 -5.99
N GLU A 145 11.40 16.63 -5.71
CA GLU A 145 11.75 17.98 -6.15
C GLU A 145 11.85 18.08 -7.67
N GLU A 146 12.50 17.12 -8.33
CA GLU A 146 12.61 17.07 -9.80
C GLU A 146 11.26 16.76 -10.50
N MET A 147 10.31 16.14 -9.80
CA MET A 147 8.99 15.78 -10.35
C MET A 147 8.24 16.98 -10.93
N GLY A 148 8.44 18.19 -10.39
CA GLY A 148 7.72 19.40 -10.77
C GLY A 148 7.89 19.81 -12.23
N GLU A 149 8.93 19.32 -12.90
CA GLU A 149 9.21 19.59 -14.31
C GLU A 149 8.78 18.43 -15.25
N GLY A 150 8.25 17.34 -14.68
CA GLY A 150 7.96 16.10 -15.39
C GLY A 150 6.48 15.77 -15.59
N HIS A 151 6.21 14.60 -16.18
CA HIS A 151 4.86 14.10 -16.46
C HIS A 151 3.98 13.98 -15.20
N PHE A 152 4.60 13.77 -14.03
CA PHE A 152 3.92 13.57 -12.75
C PHE A 152 3.87 14.84 -11.89
N ALA A 153 4.20 16.02 -12.42
CA ALA A 153 4.26 17.28 -11.67
C ALA A 153 3.00 17.57 -10.83
N VAL A 154 1.82 17.17 -11.32
CA VAL A 154 0.53 17.35 -10.62
C VAL A 154 0.46 16.63 -9.27
N TYR A 155 1.29 15.59 -9.05
CA TYR A 155 1.33 14.82 -7.82
C TYR A 155 2.36 15.35 -6.81
N GLN A 156 3.24 16.28 -7.20
CA GLN A 156 4.38 16.71 -6.37
C GLN A 156 3.96 17.16 -4.96
N ALA A 157 2.90 17.97 -4.85
CA ALA A 157 2.44 18.46 -3.56
C ALA A 157 1.96 17.32 -2.64
N GLU A 158 1.28 16.32 -3.20
CA GLU A 158 0.82 15.15 -2.45
C GLU A 158 1.99 14.26 -2.06
N GLU A 159 2.96 14.04 -2.96
CA GLU A 159 4.16 13.27 -2.66
C GLU A 159 4.99 13.92 -1.53
N ARG A 160 5.10 15.26 -1.51
CA ARG A 160 5.70 15.98 -0.37
C ARG A 160 4.95 15.72 0.93
N ARG A 161 3.61 15.76 0.90
CA ARG A 161 2.77 15.48 2.07
C ARG A 161 2.98 14.05 2.58
N LEU A 162 2.97 13.05 1.69
CA LEU A 162 3.21 11.65 2.04
C LEU A 162 4.60 11.43 2.64
N ASN A 163 5.63 12.10 2.11
CA ASN A 163 6.98 12.03 2.69
C ASN A 163 7.03 12.62 4.10
N GLN A 164 6.30 13.71 4.38
CA GLN A 164 6.20 14.27 5.73
C GLN A 164 5.49 13.30 6.68
N VAL A 165 4.42 12.64 6.24
CA VAL A 165 3.71 11.62 7.01
C VAL A 165 4.64 10.46 7.34
N MET A 166 5.37 9.94 6.35
CA MET A 166 6.38 8.90 6.56
C MET A 166 7.41 9.35 7.61
N MET A 167 8.03 10.51 7.45
CA MET A 167 9.01 10.99 8.43
C MET A 167 8.45 11.13 9.85
N ALA A 168 7.15 11.43 9.99
CA ALA A 168 6.51 11.51 11.29
C ALA A 168 6.30 10.14 11.96
N THR A 169 6.19 9.05 11.19
CA THR A 169 6.05 7.67 11.71
C THR A 169 7.39 7.01 12.00
N LEU A 170 8.47 7.48 11.37
CA LEU A 170 9.84 7.03 11.55
C LEU A 170 10.50 7.50 12.88
N ARG A 171 9.77 7.57 14.00
CA ARG A 171 10.35 8.09 15.27
C ARG A 171 11.19 7.07 16.03
#